data_AF-A0A8J4T5P7-F1
#
_entry.id   AF-A0A8J4T5P7-F1
#
_cell.length_a   1.000
_cell.length_b   1.000
_cell.length_c   1.000
_cell.angle_alpha   90.00
_cell.angle_beta   90.00
_cell.angle_gamma   90.00
#
_symmetry.space_group_name_H-M   'P 1'
#
loop_
_entity.id
_entity.type
_entity.pdbx_description
1 polymer ?
#
loop_
_entity_poly.entity_id
_entity_poly.type
_entity_poly.pdbx_seq_one_letter_code
_entity_poly.pdbx_strand_id
1 'polypeptide(L)'
;MQVNAPVDVRESGIQQLLLKKKLKSDVKLLIVTNCETVVQSPETHMASLRELVKLFESSKIMSLKEIRVILTASLCVVFKDILPSYHIRNLTEPEKSQQMKKETKKLRFFEENLLVNYRKYTDVLRTILSSATSVGKSTRGAKCCKIAWNDVDRVTALRAACQLLEAHPRFNFSEELVQSVLPYLNSTSEKLSSIVFNTFKTVFANDREGEASLSICKAIHAFWRKMSYRLRPAVARILSLVPIKDVADPNSTVGSKRDRKLLSRRERKVSPTFQLIISFV
;
A
#
# COMPACT_ATOMS: atom_id res chain seq x y z
N MET A 1 57.47 -12.17 -22.56
CA MET A 1 56.48 -11.71 -21.56
C MET A 1 55.17 -12.42 -21.84
N GLN A 2 54.91 -13.56 -21.19
CA GLN A 2 53.61 -14.23 -21.28
C GLN A 2 52.69 -13.61 -20.23
N VAL A 3 51.60 -13.01 -20.70
CA VAL A 3 50.54 -12.43 -19.88
C VAL A 3 49.69 -13.59 -19.38
N ASN A 4 49.80 -13.91 -18.08
CA ASN A 4 48.96 -14.92 -17.44
C ASN A 4 47.49 -14.48 -17.49
N ALA A 5 46.67 -15.32 -18.12
CA ALA A 5 45.22 -15.25 -18.02
C ALA A 5 44.77 -15.49 -16.56
N PRO A 6 43.67 -14.86 -16.08
CA PRO A 6 43.22 -15.05 -14.72
C PRO A 6 42.72 -16.47 -14.53
N VAL A 7 43.33 -17.17 -13.57
CA VAL A 7 42.93 -18.51 -13.11
C VAL A 7 41.53 -18.41 -12.52
N ASP A 8 40.55 -19.05 -13.17
CA ASP A 8 39.20 -19.23 -12.64
C ASP A 8 39.25 -20.22 -11.46
N VAL A 9 39.61 -19.69 -10.28
CA VAL A 9 39.62 -20.46 -9.03
C VAL A 9 38.17 -20.73 -8.65
N ARG A 10 37.67 -21.91 -9.00
CA ARG A 10 36.40 -22.43 -8.46
C ARG A 10 36.53 -22.51 -6.93
N GLU A 11 35.99 -21.52 -6.24
CA GLU A 11 36.00 -21.44 -4.78
C GLU A 11 35.43 -22.73 -4.17
N SER A 12 36.09 -23.23 -3.13
CA SER A 12 35.66 -24.41 -2.37
C SER A 12 34.23 -24.24 -1.84
N GLY A 13 33.46 -25.33 -1.73
CA GLY A 13 32.07 -25.28 -1.25
C GLY A 13 31.92 -24.61 0.13
N ILE A 14 32.94 -24.72 0.99
CA ILE A 14 32.99 -24.05 2.30
C ILE A 14 33.15 -22.53 2.13
N GLN A 15 34.00 -22.08 1.22
CA GLN A 15 34.21 -20.66 0.93
C GLN A 15 32.92 -20.03 0.39
N GLN A 16 32.22 -20.70 -0.53
CA GLN A 16 30.94 -20.22 -1.06
C GLN A 16 29.87 -20.10 0.02
N LEU A 17 29.81 -21.02 0.99
CA LEU A 17 28.88 -20.95 2.11
C LEU A 17 29.20 -19.77 3.05
N LEU A 18 30.48 -19.54 3.35
CA LEU A 18 30.92 -18.40 4.16
C LEU A 18 30.60 -17.06 3.48
N LEU A 19 30.85 -16.95 2.18
CA LEU A 19 30.51 -15.75 1.41
C LEU A 19 29.00 -15.48 1.39
N LYS A 20 28.18 -16.52 1.23
CA LYS A 20 26.71 -16.39 1.31
C LYS A 20 26.25 -15.93 2.70
N LYS A 21 26.87 -16.45 3.78
CA LYS A 21 26.56 -16.03 5.16
C LYS A 21 26.96 -14.57 5.38
N LYS A 22 28.16 -14.18 4.96
CA LYS A 22 28.64 -12.79 5.05
C LYS A 22 27.73 -11.84 4.29
N LEU A 23 27.41 -12.16 3.04
CA LEU A 23 26.46 -11.39 2.23
C LEU A 23 25.10 -11.23 2.91
N LYS A 24 24.55 -12.29 3.52
CA LYS A 24 23.30 -12.20 4.28
C LYS A 24 23.41 -11.23 5.46
N SER A 25 24.52 -11.28 6.18
CA SER A 25 24.78 -10.38 7.31
C SER A 25 24.91 -8.93 6.87
N ASP A 26 25.69 -8.68 5.82
CA ASP A 26 25.94 -7.34 5.28
C ASP A 26 24.63 -6.70 4.78
N VAL A 27 23.78 -7.47 4.09
CA VAL A 27 22.49 -6.98 3.62
C VAL A 27 21.51 -6.74 4.79
N LYS A 28 21.52 -7.58 5.83
CA LYS A 28 20.71 -7.34 7.04
C LYS A 28 21.12 -6.03 7.70
N LEU A 29 22.42 -5.79 7.84
CA LEU A 29 22.94 -4.54 8.39
C LEU A 29 22.54 -3.33 7.52
N LEU A 30 22.69 -3.45 6.20
CA LEU A 30 22.28 -2.41 5.25
C LEU A 30 20.80 -2.05 5.37
N ILE A 31 19.91 -3.05 5.55
CA ILE A 31 18.48 -2.81 5.75
C ILE A 31 18.26 -2.02 7.04
N VAL A 32 18.85 -2.48 8.15
CA VAL A 32 18.69 -1.84 9.47
C VAL A 32 19.18 -0.38 9.43
N THR A 33 20.40 -0.14 8.95
CA THR A 33 20.97 1.22 8.88
C THR A 33 20.13 2.15 8.02
N ASN A 34 19.64 1.69 6.87
CA ASN A 34 18.78 2.52 6.02
C ASN A 34 17.41 2.78 6.64
N CYS A 35 16.79 1.78 7.28
CA CYS A 35 15.52 1.96 7.97
C CYS A 35 15.65 2.99 9.11
N GLU A 36 16.69 2.88 9.92
CA GLU A 36 16.97 3.81 11.02
C GLU A 36 17.17 5.24 10.50
N THR A 37 17.97 5.40 9.45
CA THR A 37 18.23 6.71 8.81
C THR A 37 16.94 7.35 8.28
N VAL A 38 16.04 6.55 7.67
CA VAL A 38 14.76 7.05 7.15
C VAL A 38 13.82 7.46 8.28
N VAL A 39 13.76 6.69 9.38
CA VAL A 39 12.90 7.00 10.52
C VAL A 39 13.39 8.24 11.28
N GLN A 40 14.70 8.44 11.39
CA GLN A 40 15.27 9.63 12.05
C GLN A 40 14.95 10.93 11.32
N SER A 41 14.97 10.95 9.98
CA SER A 41 14.70 12.15 9.19
C SER A 41 14.20 11.81 7.79
N PRO A 42 12.88 11.60 7.61
CA PRO A 42 12.31 11.13 6.36
C PRO A 42 12.49 12.16 5.23
N GLU A 43 12.37 13.47 5.51
CA GLU A 43 12.48 14.51 4.48
C GLU A 43 13.84 14.55 3.78
N THR A 44 14.92 14.26 4.52
CA THR A 44 16.30 14.34 4.01
C THR A 44 16.76 13.02 3.39
N HIS A 45 16.30 11.89 3.94
CA HIS A 45 16.84 10.56 3.61
C HIS A 45 15.94 9.72 2.69
N MET A 46 15.16 10.36 1.82
CA MET A 46 14.40 9.67 0.77
C MET A 46 15.25 8.86 -0.21
N ALA A 47 16.56 9.14 -0.31
CA ALA A 47 17.49 8.32 -1.08
C ALA A 47 17.62 6.90 -0.50
N SER A 48 17.75 6.77 0.83
CA SER A 48 17.82 5.50 1.53
C SER A 48 16.53 4.69 1.38
N LEU A 49 15.36 5.36 1.40
CA LEU A 49 14.08 4.69 1.11
C LEU A 49 14.04 4.14 -0.32
N ARG A 50 14.51 4.91 -1.31
CA ARG A 50 14.62 4.43 -2.70
C ARG A 50 15.58 3.24 -2.82
N GLU A 51 16.68 3.25 -2.09
CA GLU A 51 17.63 2.12 -2.06
C GLU A 51 16.98 0.85 -1.51
N LEU A 52 16.28 0.95 -0.38
CA LEU A 52 15.53 -0.18 0.19
C LEU A 52 14.52 -0.77 -0.80
N VAL A 53 13.77 0.09 -1.51
CA VAL A 53 12.80 -0.36 -2.52
C VAL A 53 13.51 -0.97 -3.74
N LYS A 54 14.67 -0.45 -4.15
CA LYS A 54 15.50 -1.03 -5.23
C LYS A 54 16.04 -2.43 -4.88
N LEU A 55 16.17 -2.79 -3.60
CA LEU A 55 16.57 -4.14 -3.20
C LEU A 55 15.59 -5.21 -3.73
N PHE A 56 14.30 -4.89 -3.89
CA PHE A 56 13.31 -5.79 -4.49
C PHE A 56 13.53 -6.04 -5.99
N GLU A 57 14.23 -5.14 -6.69
CA GLU A 57 14.57 -5.31 -8.11
C GLU A 57 15.80 -6.22 -8.30
N SER A 58 16.59 -6.41 -7.24
CA SER A 58 17.85 -7.17 -7.28
C SER A 58 17.60 -8.67 -7.15
N SER A 59 17.73 -9.40 -8.26
CA SER A 59 17.53 -10.87 -8.31
C SER A 59 18.39 -11.63 -7.29
N LYS A 60 19.65 -11.22 -7.08
CA LYS A 60 20.57 -11.84 -6.10
C LYS A 60 20.03 -11.78 -4.68
N ILE A 61 19.55 -10.61 -4.26
CA ILE A 61 19.01 -10.38 -2.90
C ILE A 61 17.68 -11.10 -2.75
N MET A 62 16.84 -10.98 -3.77
CA MET A 62 15.53 -11.63 -3.79
C MET A 62 15.61 -13.16 -3.88
N SER A 63 16.76 -13.76 -4.19
CA SER A 63 16.93 -15.22 -4.04
C SER A 63 16.93 -15.67 -2.57
N LEU A 64 17.29 -14.78 -1.64
CA LEU A 64 17.48 -15.09 -0.23
C LEU A 64 16.18 -14.92 0.56
N LYS A 65 15.50 -16.03 0.85
CA LYS A 65 14.18 -16.09 1.52
C LYS A 65 14.11 -15.25 2.81
N GLU A 66 15.07 -15.43 3.71
CA GLU A 66 15.14 -14.69 4.98
C GLU A 66 15.15 -13.17 4.76
N ILE A 67 15.93 -12.69 3.79
CA ILE A 67 16.11 -11.27 3.55
C ILE A 67 14.83 -10.67 2.98
N ARG A 68 14.12 -11.39 2.09
CA ARG A 68 12.83 -10.93 1.56
C ARG A 68 11.82 -10.68 2.67
N VAL A 69 11.71 -11.62 3.61
CA VAL A 69 10.80 -11.54 4.75
C VAL A 69 11.17 -10.35 5.62
N ILE A 70 12.46 -10.20 5.97
CA ILE A 70 12.96 -9.09 6.77
C ILE A 70 12.69 -7.75 6.05
N LEU A 71 13.07 -7.62 4.79
CA LEU A 71 12.89 -6.39 4.01
C LEU A 71 11.40 -5.99 3.91
N THR A 72 10.52 -6.97 3.65
CA THR A 72 9.07 -6.74 3.55
C THR A 72 8.50 -6.24 4.88
N ALA A 73 8.89 -6.87 5.99
CA ALA A 73 8.44 -6.49 7.32
C ALA A 73 9.02 -5.13 7.77
N SER A 74 10.32 -4.90 7.57
CA SER A 74 11.00 -3.65 7.93
C SER A 74 10.40 -2.45 7.19
N LEU A 75 10.16 -2.57 5.88
CA LEU A 75 9.52 -1.50 5.13
C LEU A 75 8.08 -1.23 5.58
N CYS A 76 7.34 -2.25 6.01
CA CYS A 76 5.99 -2.05 6.57
C CYS A 76 6.03 -1.13 7.80
N VAL A 77 6.98 -1.36 8.71
CA VAL A 77 7.16 -0.53 9.91
C VAL A 77 7.55 0.89 9.52
N VAL A 78 8.55 1.04 8.65
CA VAL A 78 8.98 2.36 8.17
C VAL A 78 7.81 3.13 7.53
N PHE A 79 7.04 2.50 6.64
CA PHE A 79 5.88 3.14 6.03
C PHE A 79 4.82 3.52 7.06
N LYS A 80 4.55 2.67 8.05
CA LYS A 80 3.59 2.99 9.11
C LYS A 80 3.95 4.30 9.84
N ASP A 81 5.24 4.53 10.08
CA ASP A 81 5.74 5.68 10.84
C ASP A 81 5.85 6.96 10.00
N ILE A 82 6.23 6.87 8.71
CA ILE A 82 6.43 8.04 7.85
C ILE A 82 5.18 8.50 7.10
N LEU A 83 4.14 7.66 7.02
CA LEU A 83 2.95 7.96 6.22
C LEU A 83 2.10 9.07 6.88
N PRO A 84 1.74 10.13 6.14
CA PRO A 84 0.87 11.17 6.66
C PRO A 84 -0.58 10.67 6.77
N SER A 85 -1.35 11.29 7.65
CA SER A 85 -2.78 10.98 7.83
C SER A 85 -3.70 11.52 6.72
N TYR A 86 -3.17 12.30 5.78
CA TYR A 86 -3.92 12.92 4.69
C TYR A 86 -3.64 12.24 3.34
N HIS A 87 -4.61 12.35 2.42
CA HIS A 87 -4.47 11.81 1.07
C HIS A 87 -3.63 12.75 0.20
N ILE A 88 -2.57 12.23 -0.42
CA ILE A 88 -1.68 13.02 -1.27
C ILE A 88 -2.25 13.06 -2.70
N ARG A 89 -2.49 14.27 -3.23
CA ARG A 89 -2.98 14.46 -4.60
C ARG A 89 -1.81 14.51 -5.59
N ASN A 90 -1.92 13.78 -6.70
CA ASN A 90 -1.00 13.95 -7.82
C ASN A 90 -1.23 15.33 -8.48
N LEU A 91 -0.17 16.11 -8.64
CA LEU A 91 -0.22 17.42 -9.29
C LEU A 91 -0.40 17.28 -10.81
N THR A 92 -1.22 18.15 -11.39
CA THR A 92 -1.36 18.30 -12.84
C THR A 92 -0.16 19.05 -13.43
N GLU A 93 0.19 18.80 -14.69
CA GLU A 93 1.34 19.43 -15.39
C GLU A 93 1.46 20.96 -15.22
N PRO A 94 0.38 21.77 -15.31
CA PRO A 94 0.47 23.22 -15.10
C PRO A 94 0.83 23.62 -13.65
N GLU A 95 0.56 22.78 -12.65
CA GLU A 95 0.88 23.07 -11.25
C GLU A 95 2.33 22.72 -10.90
N LYS A 96 2.98 21.89 -11.73
CA LYS A 96 4.39 21.51 -11.59
C LYS A 96 5.35 22.60 -12.08
N SER A 97 4.94 23.42 -13.05
CA SER A 97 5.74 24.50 -13.61
C SER A 97 5.68 25.80 -12.79
N GLN A 98 4.75 25.90 -11.84
CA GLN A 98 4.60 27.08 -11.01
C GLN A 98 5.81 27.25 -10.06
N GLN A 99 6.36 28.46 -10.01
CA GLN A 99 7.41 28.80 -9.06
C GLN A 99 6.87 28.80 -7.63
N MET A 100 7.63 28.17 -6.73
CA MET A 100 7.26 28.03 -5.33
C MET A 100 8.37 28.45 -4.40
N LYS A 101 7.98 28.78 -3.17
CA LYS A 101 8.92 28.96 -2.06
C LYS A 101 9.72 27.68 -1.81
N LYS A 102 10.95 27.85 -1.32
CA LYS A 102 11.90 26.75 -1.10
C LYS A 102 11.32 25.64 -0.20
N GLU A 103 10.61 26.01 0.86
CA GLU A 103 9.99 25.06 1.80
C GLU A 103 8.89 24.24 1.13
N THR A 104 7.98 24.89 0.40
CA THR A 104 6.91 24.17 -0.31
C THR A 104 7.46 23.26 -1.40
N LYS A 105 8.57 23.64 -2.05
CA LYS A 105 9.26 22.77 -3.01
C LYS A 105 9.86 21.53 -2.34
N LYS A 106 10.44 21.67 -1.15
CA LYS A 106 10.99 20.54 -0.37
C LYS A 106 9.89 19.55 0.03
N LEU A 107 8.79 20.05 0.60
CA LEU A 107 7.65 19.22 1.01
C LEU A 107 7.06 18.46 -0.19
N ARG A 108 6.87 19.13 -1.33
CA ARG A 108 6.38 18.50 -2.56
C ARG A 108 7.31 17.42 -3.08
N PHE A 109 8.62 17.68 -3.08
CA PHE A 109 9.60 16.68 -3.49
C PHE A 109 9.55 15.45 -2.58
N PHE A 110 9.41 15.66 -1.27
CA PHE A 110 9.22 14.58 -0.32
C PHE A 110 7.96 13.76 -0.62
N GLU A 111 6.80 14.40 -0.77
CA GLU A 111 5.52 13.74 -1.05
C GLU A 111 5.54 12.93 -2.35
N GLU A 112 6.09 13.48 -3.44
CA GLU A 112 6.19 12.78 -4.73
C GLU A 112 7.09 11.54 -4.61
N ASN A 113 8.24 11.66 -3.95
CA ASN A 113 9.11 10.51 -3.71
C ASN A 113 8.46 9.47 -2.80
N LEU A 114 7.77 9.90 -1.75
CA LEU A 114 7.06 9.01 -0.83
C LEU A 114 6.01 8.20 -1.59
N LEU A 115 5.16 8.85 -2.39
CA LEU A 115 4.14 8.18 -3.20
C LEU A 115 4.73 7.20 -4.21
N VAL A 116 5.81 7.58 -4.91
CA VAL A 116 6.45 6.69 -5.90
C VAL A 116 7.01 5.44 -5.22
N ASN A 117 7.69 5.59 -4.07
CA ASN A 117 8.24 4.47 -3.32
C ASN A 117 7.15 3.59 -2.72
N TYR A 118 6.11 4.21 -2.14
CA TYR A 118 4.98 3.50 -1.57
C TYR A 118 4.23 2.70 -2.63
N ARG A 119 3.98 3.29 -3.81
CA ARG A 119 3.36 2.60 -4.96
C ARG A 119 4.18 1.37 -5.40
N LYS A 120 5.50 1.49 -5.45
CA LYS A 120 6.37 0.34 -5.75
C LYS A 120 6.24 -0.75 -4.69
N TYR A 121 6.21 -0.37 -3.41
CA TYR A 121 6.07 -1.32 -2.30
C TYR A 121 4.70 -2.03 -2.33
N THR A 122 3.60 -1.32 -2.54
CA THR A 122 2.26 -1.93 -2.66
C THR A 122 2.16 -2.82 -3.90
N ASP A 123 2.76 -2.44 -5.03
CA ASP A 123 2.87 -3.28 -6.23
C ASP A 123 3.65 -4.59 -5.93
N VAL A 124 4.72 -4.54 -5.13
CA VAL A 124 5.46 -5.73 -4.68
C VAL A 124 4.59 -6.61 -3.78
N LEU A 125 3.93 -6.05 -2.76
CA LEU A 125 3.02 -6.80 -1.89
C LEU A 125 1.93 -7.50 -2.71
N ARG A 126 1.32 -6.79 -3.66
CA ARG A 126 0.34 -7.35 -4.59
C ARG A 126 0.91 -8.47 -5.45
N THR A 127 2.16 -8.36 -5.89
CA THR A 127 2.82 -9.42 -6.67
C THR A 127 3.04 -10.69 -5.82
N ILE A 128 3.42 -10.54 -4.55
CA ILE A 128 3.60 -11.65 -3.61
C ILE A 128 2.25 -12.33 -3.31
N LEU A 129 1.19 -11.52 -3.16
CA LEU A 129 -0.17 -11.95 -2.84
C LEU A 129 -0.97 -12.42 -4.07
N SER A 130 -0.56 -12.07 -5.28
CA SER A 130 -1.21 -12.60 -6.48
C SER A 130 -0.94 -14.10 -6.57
N SER A 131 -2.00 -14.91 -6.50
CA SER A 131 -1.90 -16.31 -6.92
C SER A 131 -1.61 -16.33 -8.42
N ALA A 132 -0.83 -17.32 -8.87
CA ALA A 132 -0.47 -17.50 -10.28
C ALA A 132 -1.68 -17.52 -11.26
N THR A 133 -2.90 -17.64 -10.73
CA THR A 133 -4.17 -17.60 -11.46
C THR A 133 -4.65 -16.19 -11.85
N SER A 134 -4.03 -15.13 -11.33
CA SER A 134 -4.42 -13.73 -11.58
C SER A 134 -3.32 -12.92 -12.28
N VAL A 135 -2.49 -13.57 -13.09
CA VAL A 135 -1.51 -12.92 -13.99
C VAL A 135 -2.24 -12.34 -15.20
N GLY A 136 -3.15 -11.40 -14.95
CA GLY A 136 -3.86 -10.64 -15.96
C GLY A 136 -3.54 -9.16 -15.82
N LYS A 137 -2.75 -8.64 -16.76
CA LYS A 137 -2.65 -7.20 -17.12
C LYS A 137 -1.85 -6.25 -16.19
N SER A 138 -0.64 -6.62 -15.75
CA SER A 138 0.34 -5.60 -15.35
C SER A 138 1.70 -5.81 -16.01
N THR A 139 1.91 -5.12 -17.13
CA THR A 139 3.15 -5.12 -17.94
C THR A 139 4.32 -4.39 -17.27
N ARG A 140 4.21 -3.96 -16.01
CA ARG A 140 5.21 -3.09 -15.34
C ARG A 140 5.90 -3.68 -14.09
N GLY A 141 5.63 -4.94 -13.74
CA GLY A 141 6.23 -5.64 -12.58
C GLY A 141 7.19 -6.80 -12.92
N ALA A 142 7.65 -6.89 -14.18
CA ALA A 142 8.21 -8.09 -14.81
C ALA A 142 9.44 -8.76 -14.13
N LYS A 143 10.09 -8.10 -13.16
CA LYS A 143 11.29 -8.65 -12.49
C LYS A 143 10.97 -9.43 -11.21
N CYS A 144 10.02 -8.98 -10.40
CA CYS A 144 9.67 -9.66 -9.14
C CYS A 144 8.81 -10.92 -9.36
N CYS A 145 8.14 -11.03 -10.51
CA CYS A 145 7.26 -12.16 -10.85
C CYS A 145 7.98 -13.42 -11.34
N LYS A 146 9.31 -13.40 -11.50
CA LYS A 146 10.10 -14.61 -11.83
C LYS A 146 10.53 -15.42 -10.59
N ILE A 147 10.21 -14.95 -9.39
CA ILE A 147 10.62 -15.57 -8.13
C ILE A 147 9.49 -16.47 -7.62
N ALA A 148 9.83 -17.71 -7.24
CA ALA A 148 8.89 -18.58 -6.55
C ALA A 148 8.68 -18.09 -5.10
N TRP A 149 7.50 -17.52 -4.84
CA TRP A 149 7.09 -17.06 -3.52
C TRP A 149 6.66 -18.24 -2.64
N ASN A 150 7.23 -18.34 -1.43
CA ASN A 150 6.84 -19.37 -0.47
C ASN A 150 5.68 -18.89 0.39
N ASP A 151 5.12 -19.80 1.18
CA ASP A 151 4.00 -19.47 2.07
C ASP A 151 4.40 -18.50 3.19
N VAL A 152 5.65 -18.56 3.66
CA VAL A 152 6.18 -17.58 4.64
C VAL A 152 6.21 -16.17 4.03
N ASP A 153 6.62 -16.03 2.77
CA ASP A 153 6.62 -14.74 2.08
C ASP A 153 5.18 -14.20 1.96
N ARG A 154 4.23 -15.08 1.58
CA ARG A 154 2.80 -14.73 1.48
C ARG A 154 2.19 -14.31 2.80
N VAL A 155 2.44 -15.06 3.88
CA VAL A 155 1.96 -14.70 5.24
C VAL A 155 2.53 -13.36 5.68
N THR A 156 3.82 -13.12 5.41
CA THR A 156 4.49 -11.87 5.79
C THR A 156 3.92 -10.69 5.00
N ALA A 157 3.76 -10.83 3.68
CA ALA A 157 3.16 -9.81 2.83
C ALA A 157 1.71 -9.53 3.22
N LEU A 158 0.94 -10.57 3.57
CA LEU A 158 -0.45 -10.42 4.01
C LEU A 158 -0.53 -9.64 5.32
N ARG A 159 0.33 -9.97 6.30
CA ARG A 159 0.42 -9.24 7.57
C ARG A 159 0.84 -7.79 7.36
N ALA A 160 1.83 -7.54 6.50
CA ALA A 160 2.28 -6.19 6.19
C ALA A 160 1.16 -5.35 5.55
N ALA A 161 0.47 -5.91 4.55
CA ALA A 161 -0.69 -5.27 3.93
C ALA A 161 -1.79 -4.94 4.96
N CYS A 162 -2.10 -5.90 5.83
CA CYS A 162 -3.09 -5.73 6.89
C CYS A 162 -2.69 -4.64 7.90
N GLN A 163 -1.45 -4.65 8.38
CA GLN A 163 -0.94 -3.64 9.32
C GLN A 163 -0.96 -2.23 8.73
N LEU A 164 -0.68 -2.08 7.43
CA LEU A 164 -0.81 -0.80 6.74
C LEU A 164 -2.26 -0.33 6.66
N LEU A 165 -3.20 -1.23 6.37
CA LEU A 165 -4.63 -0.91 6.35
C LEU A 165 -5.16 -0.54 7.74
N GLU A 166 -4.67 -1.16 8.81
CA GLU A 166 -5.04 -0.81 10.18
C GLU A 166 -4.52 0.58 10.58
N ALA A 167 -3.27 0.89 10.20
CA ALA A 167 -2.65 2.17 10.55
C ALA A 167 -3.20 3.34 9.72
N HIS A 168 -3.36 3.12 8.41
CA HIS A 168 -3.72 4.17 7.45
C HIS A 168 -4.81 3.68 6.47
N PRO A 169 -6.06 3.49 6.92
CA PRO A 169 -7.13 2.91 6.09
C PRO A 169 -7.48 3.71 4.83
N ARG A 170 -7.26 5.04 4.87
CA ARG A 170 -7.64 5.98 3.80
C ARG A 170 -6.47 6.50 2.97
N PHE A 171 -5.26 6.04 3.26
CA PHE A 171 -4.09 6.50 2.49
C PHE A 171 -4.18 6.02 1.04
N ASN A 172 -3.44 6.68 0.14
CA ASN A 172 -3.38 6.35 -1.27
C ASN A 172 -3.19 4.82 -1.50
N PHE A 173 -3.78 4.27 -2.55
CA PHE A 173 -3.71 2.83 -2.91
C PHE A 173 -4.33 1.85 -1.88
N SER A 174 -5.03 2.33 -0.85
CA SER A 174 -5.77 1.50 0.10
C SER A 174 -6.77 0.56 -0.59
N GLU A 175 -7.53 1.04 -1.56
CA GLU A 175 -8.50 0.22 -2.31
C GLU A 175 -7.85 -0.95 -3.05
N GLU A 176 -6.70 -0.71 -3.69
CA GLU A 176 -5.93 -1.74 -4.39
C GLU A 176 -5.39 -2.79 -3.40
N LEU A 177 -4.96 -2.34 -2.22
CA LEU A 177 -4.47 -3.19 -1.15
C LEU A 177 -5.61 -4.06 -0.59
N VAL A 178 -6.78 -3.47 -0.32
CA VAL A 178 -8.00 -4.19 0.08
C VAL A 178 -8.36 -5.27 -0.96
N GLN A 179 -8.37 -4.92 -2.25
CA GLN A 179 -8.65 -5.87 -3.33
C GLN A 179 -7.67 -7.05 -3.36
N SER A 180 -6.42 -6.83 -2.99
CA SER A 180 -5.39 -7.88 -2.96
C SER A 180 -5.49 -8.83 -1.76
N VAL A 181 -5.98 -8.35 -0.61
CA VAL A 181 -6.14 -9.17 0.60
C VAL A 181 -7.48 -9.92 0.61
N LEU A 182 -8.51 -9.40 -0.08
CA LEU A 182 -9.86 -10.00 -0.10
C LEU A 182 -9.92 -11.48 -0.50
N PRO A 183 -9.17 -11.97 -1.51
CA PRO A 183 -9.18 -13.39 -1.87
C PRO A 183 -8.78 -14.32 -0.71
N TYR A 184 -7.90 -13.85 0.18
CA TYR A 184 -7.42 -14.62 1.33
C TYR A 184 -8.48 -14.81 2.41
N LEU A 185 -9.49 -13.94 2.42
CA LEU A 185 -10.60 -14.05 3.34
C LEU A 185 -11.42 -15.33 3.08
N ASN A 186 -11.56 -15.70 1.80
CA ASN A 186 -12.22 -16.94 1.38
C ASN A 186 -11.23 -18.11 1.17
N SER A 187 -10.02 -18.05 1.76
CA SER A 187 -8.99 -19.11 1.62
C SER A 187 -9.13 -20.22 2.66
N THR A 188 -8.78 -21.46 2.30
CA THR A 188 -8.98 -22.67 3.15
C THR A 188 -8.13 -22.63 4.42
N SER A 189 -7.03 -21.88 4.39
CA SER A 189 -6.18 -21.67 5.55
C SER A 189 -6.80 -20.69 6.55
N GLU A 190 -7.23 -21.22 7.69
CA GLU A 190 -7.77 -20.41 8.80
C GLU A 190 -6.76 -19.37 9.30
N LYS A 191 -5.45 -19.67 9.26
CA LYS A 191 -4.40 -18.73 9.63
C LYS A 191 -4.38 -17.47 8.74
N LEU A 192 -4.62 -17.63 7.43
CA LEU A 192 -4.64 -16.48 6.51
C LEU A 192 -5.96 -15.72 6.61
N SER A 193 -7.07 -16.46 6.68
CA SER A 193 -8.41 -15.87 6.79
C SER A 193 -8.57 -15.06 8.09
N SER A 194 -8.07 -15.58 9.23
CA SER A 194 -8.14 -14.90 10.53
C SER A 194 -7.35 -13.59 10.57
N ILE A 195 -6.20 -13.50 9.89
CA ILE A 195 -5.43 -12.25 9.79
C ILE A 195 -6.30 -11.16 9.13
N VAL A 196 -6.87 -11.45 7.96
CA VAL A 196 -7.70 -10.49 7.22
C VAL A 196 -8.99 -10.17 7.99
N PHE A 197 -9.61 -11.17 8.61
CA PHE A 197 -10.81 -10.99 9.41
C PHE A 197 -10.58 -10.04 10.60
N ASN A 198 -9.51 -10.26 11.37
CA ASN A 198 -9.17 -9.41 12.50
C ASN A 198 -8.84 -7.98 12.06
N THR A 199 -8.16 -7.84 10.93
CA THR A 199 -7.82 -6.53 10.32
C THR A 199 -9.07 -5.74 9.94
N PHE A 200 -10.04 -6.36 9.28
CA PHE A 200 -11.28 -5.65 8.95
C PHE A 200 -12.11 -5.35 10.20
N LYS A 201 -12.10 -6.25 11.19
CA LYS A 201 -12.74 -5.99 12.49
C LYS A 201 -12.14 -4.76 13.18
N THR A 202 -10.81 -4.63 13.22
CA THR A 202 -10.14 -3.48 13.85
C THR A 202 -10.39 -2.20 13.06
N VAL A 203 -10.33 -2.25 11.72
CA VAL A 203 -10.64 -1.09 10.86
C VAL A 203 -12.09 -0.62 11.07
N PHE A 204 -13.07 -1.52 11.06
CA PHE A 204 -14.48 -1.14 11.27
C PHE A 204 -14.76 -0.61 12.67
N ALA A 205 -14.06 -1.10 13.70
CA ALA A 205 -14.20 -0.60 15.07
C ALA A 205 -13.61 0.81 15.24
N ASN A 206 -12.52 1.11 14.52
CA ASN A 206 -11.82 2.39 14.62
C ASN A 206 -12.39 3.47 13.68
N ASP A 207 -13.13 3.07 12.64
CA ASP A 207 -13.70 3.98 11.65
C ASP A 207 -14.94 4.70 12.16
N ARG A 208 -14.77 5.97 12.55
CA ARG A 208 -15.86 6.83 13.05
C ARG A 208 -16.65 7.50 11.94
N GLU A 209 -16.00 7.80 10.81
CA GLU A 209 -16.59 8.52 9.68
C GLU A 209 -17.33 7.57 8.72
N GLY A 210 -16.96 6.29 8.72
CA GLY A 210 -17.62 5.25 7.92
C GLY A 210 -17.11 5.18 6.48
N GLU A 211 -16.21 6.08 6.07
CA GLU A 211 -15.68 6.12 4.70
C GLU A 211 -14.83 4.88 4.37
N ALA A 212 -13.94 4.48 5.30
CA ALA A 212 -13.07 3.33 5.11
C ALA A 212 -13.89 2.02 5.10
N SER A 213 -14.85 1.92 6.02
CA SER A 213 -15.81 0.84 6.11
C SER A 213 -16.62 0.71 4.82
N LEU A 214 -17.14 1.81 4.29
CA LEU A 214 -17.88 1.84 3.03
C LEU A 214 -17.03 1.38 1.84
N SER A 215 -15.78 1.84 1.75
CA SER A 215 -14.86 1.43 0.68
C SER A 215 -14.60 -0.08 0.73
N ILE A 216 -14.32 -0.61 1.92
CA ILE A 216 -14.12 -2.05 2.13
C ILE A 216 -15.40 -2.83 1.79
N CYS A 217 -16.57 -2.39 2.24
CA CYS A 217 -17.86 -3.04 1.92
C CYS A 217 -18.13 -3.05 0.41
N LYS A 218 -17.85 -1.97 -0.31
CA LYS A 218 -17.96 -1.91 -1.78
C LYS A 218 -17.01 -2.92 -2.44
N ALA A 219 -15.77 -3.00 -1.96
CA ALA A 219 -14.79 -3.96 -2.47
C ALA A 219 -15.21 -5.42 -2.20
N ILE A 220 -15.73 -5.71 -0.99
CA ILE A 220 -16.29 -7.00 -0.62
C ILE A 220 -17.47 -7.36 -1.54
N HIS A 221 -18.41 -6.45 -1.74
CA HIS A 221 -19.56 -6.66 -2.62
C HIS A 221 -19.12 -6.96 -4.06
N ALA A 222 -18.16 -6.20 -4.60
CA ALA A 222 -17.59 -6.45 -5.92
C ALA A 222 -16.91 -7.82 -6.00
N PHE A 223 -16.19 -8.23 -4.95
CA PHE A 223 -15.57 -9.55 -4.86
C PHE A 223 -16.61 -10.68 -4.80
N TRP A 224 -17.70 -10.49 -4.05
CA TRP A 224 -18.78 -11.47 -3.93
C TRP A 224 -19.51 -11.71 -5.24
N ARG A 225 -19.78 -10.64 -6.00
CA ARG A 225 -20.35 -10.75 -7.35
C ARG A 225 -19.47 -11.58 -8.28
N LYS A 226 -18.14 -11.39 -8.22
CA LYS A 226 -17.18 -12.17 -9.03
C LYS A 226 -17.16 -13.66 -8.67
N MET A 227 -17.44 -14.00 -7.41
CA MET A 227 -17.46 -15.38 -6.91
C MET A 227 -18.85 -16.04 -7.01
N SER A 228 -19.82 -15.40 -7.68
CA SER A 228 -21.22 -15.86 -7.75
C SER A 228 -21.80 -16.22 -6.37
N TYR A 229 -21.41 -15.46 -5.34
CA TYR A 229 -21.82 -15.66 -3.93
C TYR A 229 -21.47 -17.03 -3.32
N ARG A 230 -20.55 -17.80 -3.92
CA ARG A 230 -20.01 -19.03 -3.32
C ARG A 230 -18.96 -18.72 -2.26
N LEU A 231 -19.44 -18.31 -1.09
CA LEU A 231 -18.59 -17.81 -0.01
C LEU A 231 -18.79 -18.61 1.26
N ARG A 232 -17.73 -18.72 2.05
CA ARG A 232 -17.85 -19.32 3.38
C ARG A 232 -18.63 -18.43 4.33
N PRO A 233 -19.43 -19.00 5.26
CA PRO A 233 -20.17 -18.24 6.26
C PRO A 233 -19.31 -17.31 7.11
N ALA A 234 -18.04 -17.67 7.35
CA ALA A 234 -17.08 -16.83 8.07
C ALA A 234 -16.84 -15.47 7.38
N VAL A 235 -16.94 -15.41 6.06
CA VAL A 235 -16.79 -14.19 5.26
C VAL A 235 -17.99 -13.26 5.46
N ALA A 236 -19.20 -13.82 5.54
CA ALA A 236 -20.43 -13.05 5.75
C ALA A 236 -20.45 -12.36 7.14
N ARG A 237 -19.83 -12.98 8.16
CA ARG A 237 -19.70 -12.41 9.51
C ARG A 237 -18.97 -11.07 9.52
N ILE A 238 -18.12 -10.76 8.55
CA ILE A 238 -17.42 -9.47 8.49
C ILE A 238 -18.40 -8.32 8.29
N LEU A 239 -19.41 -8.49 7.44
CA LEU A 239 -20.39 -7.43 7.22
C LEU A 239 -21.24 -7.18 8.47
N SER A 240 -21.49 -8.20 9.30
CA SER A 240 -22.18 -8.00 10.58
C SER A 240 -21.37 -7.23 11.62
N LEU A 241 -20.05 -7.09 11.43
CA LEU A 241 -19.18 -6.32 12.33
C LEU A 241 -19.18 -4.83 12.03
N VAL A 242 -19.77 -4.40 10.90
CA VAL A 242 -19.86 -2.99 10.54
C VAL A 242 -20.87 -2.33 11.49
N PRO A 243 -20.46 -1.31 12.26
CA PRO A 243 -21.39 -0.58 13.12
C PRO A 243 -22.32 0.28 12.25
N ILE A 244 -23.49 -0.26 11.92
CA ILE A 244 -24.53 0.51 11.22
C ILE A 244 -25.17 1.44 12.25
N LYS A 245 -24.71 2.69 12.30
CA LYS A 245 -25.29 3.71 13.19
C LYS A 245 -26.54 4.36 12.62
N ASP A 246 -26.58 4.60 11.30
CA ASP A 246 -27.68 5.30 10.65
C ASP A 246 -28.27 4.46 9.52
N VAL A 247 -29.51 4.00 9.71
CA VAL A 247 -30.36 3.54 8.61
C VAL A 247 -30.91 4.80 7.96
N ALA A 248 -30.35 5.20 6.83
CA ALA A 248 -30.94 6.25 6.02
C ALA A 248 -32.28 5.73 5.51
N ASP A 249 -33.38 6.20 6.10
CA ASP A 249 -34.72 5.94 5.58
C ASP A 249 -34.79 6.56 4.18
N PRO A 250 -35.03 5.79 3.11
CA PRO A 250 -35.17 6.33 1.75
C PRO A 250 -36.38 7.29 1.64
N ASN A 251 -37.26 7.29 2.63
CA ASN A 251 -38.39 8.22 2.77
C ASN A 251 -38.06 9.47 3.61
N SER A 252 -36.91 9.50 4.29
CA SER A 252 -36.46 10.69 5.03
C SER A 252 -35.85 11.69 4.05
N THR A 253 -36.70 12.53 3.49
CA THR A 253 -36.31 13.73 2.74
C THR A 253 -35.71 14.76 3.71
N VAL A 254 -34.56 14.44 4.30
CA VAL A 254 -33.74 15.41 5.03
C VAL A 254 -32.44 15.65 4.25
N GLY A 255 -32.61 15.93 2.95
CA GLY A 255 -31.73 16.91 2.35
C GLY A 255 -31.91 18.19 3.14
N SER A 256 -30.86 18.62 3.86
CA SER A 256 -30.83 19.92 4.51
C SER A 256 -31.08 21.00 3.47
N LYS A 257 -32.36 21.34 3.27
CA LYS A 257 -32.77 22.62 2.71
C LYS A 257 -32.35 23.63 3.76
N ARG A 258 -31.09 24.08 3.69
CA ARG A 258 -30.69 25.29 4.40
C ARG A 258 -31.70 26.35 4.00
N ASP A 259 -32.48 26.80 4.98
CA ASP A 259 -33.48 27.82 4.78
C ASP A 259 -32.82 29.04 4.13
N ARG A 260 -33.12 29.27 2.84
CA ARG A 260 -32.68 30.47 2.11
C ARG A 260 -33.10 31.78 2.81
N LYS A 261 -33.96 31.68 3.83
CA LYS A 261 -34.42 32.77 4.68
C LYS A 261 -33.38 33.26 5.70
N LEU A 262 -32.34 32.48 6.02
CA LEU A 262 -31.30 32.86 7.00
C LEU A 262 -30.02 33.47 6.38
N LEU A 263 -29.94 33.59 5.05
CA LEU A 263 -28.77 34.16 4.37
C LEU A 263 -28.87 35.67 4.25
N SER A 264 -27.80 36.37 4.63
CA SER A 264 -27.67 37.82 4.54
C SER A 264 -27.70 38.29 3.08
N ARG A 265 -28.13 39.54 2.82
CA ARG A 265 -28.24 40.14 1.48
C ARG A 265 -26.93 40.05 0.67
N ARG A 266 -25.77 39.96 1.35
CA ARG A 266 -24.44 39.79 0.74
C ARG A 266 -24.22 38.36 0.19
N GLU A 267 -24.73 37.34 0.87
CA GLU A 267 -24.54 35.93 0.49
C GLU A 267 -25.43 35.53 -0.69
N ARG A 268 -26.58 36.19 -0.86
CA ARG A 268 -27.49 35.95 -2.01
C ARG A 268 -26.92 36.38 -3.36
N LYS A 269 -25.91 37.27 -3.37
CA LYS A 269 -25.31 37.78 -4.62
C LYS A 269 -24.16 36.90 -5.14
N VAL A 270 -23.63 35.98 -4.34
CA VAL A 270 -22.46 35.17 -4.73
C VAL A 270 -22.87 33.90 -5.52
N SER A 271 -24.16 33.55 -5.55
CA SER A 271 -24.64 32.26 -6.05
C SER A 271 -25.45 32.27 -7.36
N PRO A 272 -25.11 33.06 -8.40
CA PRO A 272 -25.52 32.66 -9.74
C PRO A 272 -24.41 32.62 -10.79
N THR A 273 -23.18 33.09 -10.49
CA THR A 273 -22.12 33.18 -11.51
C THR A 273 -21.17 31.99 -11.58
N PHE A 274 -21.09 31.14 -10.54
CA PHE A 274 -20.18 29.98 -10.55
C PHE A 274 -20.81 28.66 -10.99
N GLN A 275 -22.14 28.61 -11.17
CA GLN A 275 -22.84 27.37 -11.50
C GLN A 275 -22.96 27.09 -13.00
N LEU A 276 -22.55 28.02 -13.86
CA LEU A 276 -22.65 27.90 -15.32
C LEU A 276 -21.37 27.39 -16.01
N ILE A 277 -20.29 27.11 -15.26
CA ILE A 277 -19.00 26.67 -15.85
C ILE A 277 -18.78 25.15 -15.72
N ILE A 278 -19.54 24.42 -14.91
CA ILE A 278 -19.38 22.95 -14.76
C ILE A 278 -20.57 22.20 -15.39
N SER A 279 -20.95 22.58 -16.61
CA SER A 279 -21.84 21.75 -17.45
C SER A 279 -21.38 21.62 -18.90
N PHE A 280 -20.17 22.09 -19.23
CA PHE A 280 -19.54 21.84 -20.53
C PHE A 280 -18.02 21.81 -20.37
N VAL A 281 -17.48 20.64 -20.03
CA VAL A 281 -16.28 19.96 -20.58
C VAL A 281 -16.28 18.54 -20.01
#